data_AF-A0A952F050-F1
#
_entry.id   AF-A0A952F050-F1
#
_cell.length_a   1.000
_cell.length_b   1.000
_cell.length_c   1.000
_cell.angle_alpha   90.00
_cell.angle_beta   90.00
_cell.angle_gamma   90.00
#
_symmetry.space_group_name_H-M   'P 1'
#
loop_
_entity.id
_entity.type
_entity.pdbx_description
1 polymer ?
#
loop_
_entity_poly.entity_id
_entity_poly.type
_entity_poly.pdbx_seq_one_letter_code
_entity_poly.pdbx_strand_id
1 'polypeptide(L)'
;MWEAIAIHTSAGIAERRGLLAYLTREGVGIDFGRQAEVALDQQEAIHAHYPRLAMVRSLVDAIVEHAGRSDGAAPRYSIPGELLDERRQHGATRMEQAPAQSPWGD
;
A
#
# COMPACT_ATOMS: atom_id res chain seq x y z
N MET A 1 -6.06 -2.75 17.77
CA MET A 1 -5.98 -1.69 16.74
C MET A 1 -4.52 -1.35 16.42
N TRP A 2 -3.74 -0.78 17.35
CA TRP A 2 -2.34 -0.39 17.12
C TRP A 2 -1.44 -1.49 16.53
N GLU A 3 -1.56 -2.72 17.03
CA GLU A 3 -0.79 -3.85 16.50
C GLU A 3 -1.04 -4.07 15.01
N ALA A 4 -2.31 -4.14 14.58
CA ALA A 4 -2.68 -4.33 13.17
C ALA A 4 -2.12 -3.21 12.28
N ILE A 5 -2.18 -1.95 12.73
CA ILE A 5 -1.59 -0.81 12.04
C ILE A 5 -0.06 -0.98 11.93
N ALA A 6 0.61 -1.40 13.00
CA ALA A 6 2.07 -1.53 12.99
C ALA A 6 2.58 -2.64 12.06
N ILE A 7 1.79 -3.71 11.86
CA ILE A 7 2.26 -4.91 11.15
C ILE A 7 1.58 -5.17 9.81
N HIS A 8 0.66 -4.32 9.35
CA HIS A 8 -0.09 -4.57 8.11
C HIS A 8 0.81 -4.69 6.86
N THR A 9 2.00 -4.08 6.87
CA THR A 9 3.00 -4.20 5.79
C THR A 9 3.97 -5.38 5.97
N SER A 10 3.86 -6.14 7.06
CA SER A 10 4.78 -7.22 7.43
C SER A 10 4.23 -8.58 7.01
N ALA A 11 4.52 -8.98 5.76
CA ALA A 11 4.11 -10.28 5.22
C ALA A 11 4.59 -11.45 6.09
N GLY A 12 3.71 -12.42 6.33
CA GLY A 12 3.96 -13.58 7.19
C GLY A 12 3.82 -13.30 8.68
N ILE A 13 3.86 -12.04 9.13
CA ILE A 13 3.64 -11.64 10.51
C ILE A 13 2.17 -11.29 10.73
N ALA A 14 1.57 -10.44 9.90
CA ALA A 14 0.18 -10.02 10.06
C ALA A 14 -0.80 -11.21 10.10
N GLU A 15 -0.57 -12.21 9.25
CA GLU A 15 -1.36 -13.45 9.13
C GLU A 15 -1.29 -14.31 10.40
N ARG A 16 -0.28 -14.09 11.26
CA ARG A 16 -0.04 -14.85 12.50
C ARG A 16 -0.38 -14.08 13.77
N ARG A 17 -0.87 -12.83 13.64
CA ARG A 17 -1.16 -11.91 14.75
C ARG A 17 -2.66 -11.65 14.95
N GLY A 18 -3.48 -12.58 14.46
CA GLY A 18 -4.92 -12.58 14.68
C GLY A 18 -5.72 -11.90 13.56
N LEU A 19 -7.04 -12.04 13.65
CA LEU A 19 -7.96 -11.70 12.57
C LEU A 19 -7.88 -10.24 12.12
N LEU A 20 -7.77 -9.31 13.07
CA LEU A 20 -7.71 -7.88 12.72
C LEU A 20 -6.46 -7.54 11.91
N ALA A 21 -5.29 -8.04 12.31
CA ALA A 21 -4.04 -7.81 11.59
C ALA A 21 -4.07 -8.45 10.20
N TYR A 22 -4.59 -9.68 10.12
CA TYR A 22 -4.80 -10.39 8.86
C TYR A 22 -5.70 -9.59 7.91
N LEU A 23 -6.92 -9.25 8.33
CA LEU A 23 -7.88 -8.53 7.48
C LEU A 23 -7.40 -7.13 7.11
N THR A 24 -6.67 -6.44 7.99
CA THR A 24 -6.09 -5.13 7.66
C THR A 24 -5.08 -5.26 6.51
N ARG A 25 -4.19 -6.25 6.57
CA ARG A 25 -3.22 -6.51 5.50
C ARG A 25 -3.91 -6.94 4.20
N GLU A 26 -4.88 -7.85 4.27
CA GLU A 26 -5.57 -8.33 3.08
C GLU A 26 -6.38 -7.23 2.42
N GLY A 27 -7.07 -6.38 3.20
CA GLY A 27 -7.76 -5.20 2.68
C GLY A 27 -6.82 -4.24 1.93
N VAL A 28 -5.66 -3.93 2.52
CA VAL A 28 -4.63 -3.15 1.82
C VAL A 28 -4.17 -3.86 0.55
N GLY A 29 -3.93 -5.17 0.60
CA GLY A 29 -3.59 -5.97 -0.58
C GLY A 29 -4.63 -5.89 -1.69
N ILE A 30 -5.92 -5.97 -1.33
CA ILE A 30 -7.05 -5.84 -2.25
C ILE A 30 -7.02 -4.46 -2.90
N ASP A 31 -6.75 -3.37 -2.18
CA ASP A 31 -6.63 -2.04 -2.77
C ASP A 31 -5.54 -1.94 -3.85
N PHE A 32 -4.49 -2.78 -3.77
CA PHE A 32 -3.44 -2.92 -4.77
C PHE A 32 -3.73 -3.99 -5.85
N GLY A 33 -4.90 -4.62 -5.81
CA GLY A 33 -5.34 -5.63 -6.79
C GLY A 33 -5.05 -7.08 -6.41
N ARG A 34 -4.48 -7.35 -5.24
CA ARG A 34 -4.27 -8.74 -4.78
C ARG A 34 -5.59 -9.35 -4.37
N GLN A 35 -5.90 -10.53 -4.90
CA GLN A 35 -7.17 -11.23 -4.62
C GLN A 35 -8.39 -10.33 -4.87
N ALA A 36 -8.28 -9.42 -5.84
CA ALA A 36 -9.31 -8.44 -6.19
C ALA A 36 -10.67 -9.07 -6.50
N GLU A 37 -10.67 -10.33 -6.96
CA GLU A 37 -11.87 -11.11 -7.26
C GLU A 37 -12.89 -11.14 -6.12
N VAL A 38 -12.44 -11.04 -4.86
CA VAL A 38 -13.34 -11.08 -3.68
C VAL A 38 -14.21 -9.83 -3.54
N ALA A 39 -13.84 -8.73 -4.22
CA ALA A 39 -14.51 -7.43 -4.14
C ALA A 39 -15.25 -7.04 -5.42
N LEU A 40 -15.22 -7.86 -6.48
CA LEU A 40 -15.77 -7.51 -7.80
C LEU A 40 -17.24 -7.07 -7.73
N ASP A 41 -18.07 -7.79 -6.99
CA ASP A 41 -19.51 -7.51 -6.89
C ASP A 41 -19.82 -6.19 -6.17
N GLN A 42 -18.87 -5.66 -5.38
CA GLN A 42 -19.05 -4.46 -4.57
C GLN A 42 -18.20 -3.27 -5.05
N GLN A 43 -17.26 -3.52 -5.97
CA GLN A 43 -16.25 -2.56 -6.37
C GLN A 43 -16.84 -1.26 -6.92
N GLU A 44 -17.86 -1.33 -7.75
CA GLU A 44 -18.48 -0.12 -8.34
C GLU A 44 -19.09 0.76 -7.24
N ALA A 45 -19.84 0.16 -6.32
CA ALA A 45 -20.45 0.88 -5.21
C ALA A 45 -19.39 1.48 -4.27
N ILE A 46 -18.32 0.74 -3.97
CA ILE A 46 -17.22 1.21 -3.12
C ILE A 46 -16.50 2.39 -3.79
N HIS A 47 -16.07 2.25 -5.04
CA HIS A 47 -15.31 3.30 -5.74
C HIS A 47 -16.18 4.53 -6.10
N ALA A 48 -17.51 4.38 -6.19
CA ALA A 48 -18.42 5.51 -6.33
C ALA A 48 -18.49 6.36 -5.05
N HIS A 49 -18.49 5.73 -3.87
CA HIS A 49 -18.51 6.43 -2.57
C HIS A 49 -17.12 6.88 -2.12
N TYR A 50 -16.09 6.11 -2.47
CA TYR A 50 -14.69 6.33 -2.12
C TYR A 50 -13.82 6.30 -3.38
N PRO A 51 -13.76 7.40 -4.15
CA PRO A 51 -12.95 7.48 -5.35
C PRO A 51 -11.47 7.19 -5.07
N ARG A 52 -10.80 6.48 -5.99
CA ARG A 52 -9.41 6.04 -5.81
C ARG A 52 -8.38 7.17 -5.87
N LEU A 53 -8.62 8.19 -6.70
CA LEU A 53 -7.80 9.41 -6.78
C LEU A 53 -6.32 9.12 -7.06
N ALA A 54 -6.02 8.31 -8.09
CA ALA A 54 -4.67 7.85 -8.41
C ALA A 54 -4.00 7.23 -7.16
N MET A 55 -4.69 6.27 -6.55
CA MET A 55 -4.47 5.86 -5.14
C MET A 55 -3.01 5.54 -4.88
N VAL A 56 -2.39 4.77 -5.76
CA VAL A 56 -1.01 4.31 -5.59
C VAL A 56 -0.03 5.47 -5.65
N ARG A 57 -0.19 6.37 -6.63
CA ARG A 57 0.67 7.56 -6.73
C ARG A 57 0.51 8.46 -5.51
N SER A 58 -0.72 8.76 -5.12
CA SER A 58 -1.03 9.59 -3.95
C SER A 58 -0.45 9.00 -2.66
N LEU A 59 -0.53 7.68 -2.48
CA LEU A 59 0.03 6.99 -1.32
C LEU A 59 1.57 6.99 -1.33
N VAL A 60 2.20 6.69 -2.47
CA VAL A 60 3.67 6.69 -2.58
C VAL A 60 4.22 8.09 -2.37
N ASP A 61 3.58 9.14 -2.91
CA ASP A 61 3.98 10.53 -2.70
C ASP A 61 3.96 10.88 -1.20
N ALA A 62 2.91 10.50 -0.47
CA ALA A 62 2.82 10.73 0.97
C ALA A 62 3.89 9.95 1.77
N ILE A 63 4.17 8.70 1.39
CA ILE A 63 5.21 7.88 2.03
C ILE A 63 6.60 8.48 1.79
N VAL A 64 6.92 8.87 0.56
CA VAL A 64 8.22 9.45 0.17
C VAL A 64 8.42 10.81 0.85
N GLU A 65 7.38 11.65 0.92
CA GLU A 65 7.43 12.92 1.64
C GLU A 65 7.76 12.69 3.13
N HIS A 66 7.08 11.74 3.78
CA HIS A 66 7.35 11.40 5.17
C HIS A 66 8.76 10.84 5.37
N ALA A 67 9.17 9.91 4.51
CA ALA A 67 10.48 9.27 4.53
C ALA A 67 11.62 10.29 4.42
N GLY A 68 11.42 11.37 3.65
CA GLY A 68 12.41 12.45 3.48
C GLY A 68 12.66 13.30 4.72
N ARG A 69 11.87 13.17 5.81
CA ARG A 69 11.97 14.02 7.00
C ARG A 69 13.14 13.69 7.92
N SER A 70 13.56 12.43 7.97
CA SER A 70 14.75 11.99 8.74
C SER A 70 15.11 10.55 8.42
N ASP A 71 16.34 10.13 8.74
CA ASP A 71 16.77 8.73 8.62
C ASP A 71 15.89 7.78 9.45
N GLY A 72 15.29 8.25 10.54
CA GLY A 72 14.35 7.48 11.36
C GLY A 72 12.99 7.25 10.70
N ALA A 73 12.57 8.13 9.77
CA ALA A 73 11.35 7.96 8.99
C ALA A 73 11.53 7.04 7.77
N ALA A 74 12.78 6.72 7.43
CA ALA A 74 13.15 5.85 6.33
C ALA A 74 14.20 4.80 6.74
N PRO A 75 13.92 3.92 7.73
CA PRO A 75 14.86 2.88 8.11
C PRO A 75 15.27 2.01 6.92
N ARG A 76 16.53 1.54 6.89
CA ARG A 76 17.00 0.63 5.83
C ARG A 76 16.11 -0.61 5.76
N TYR A 77 15.82 -1.06 4.53
CA TYR A 77 14.99 -2.23 4.25
C TYR A 77 13.52 -2.10 4.71
N SER A 78 13.06 -0.88 4.98
CA SER A 78 11.65 -0.58 5.20
C SER A 78 10.99 -0.11 3.90
N ILE A 79 9.67 -0.28 3.76
CA ILE A 79 8.93 0.22 2.59
C ILE A 79 9.21 1.72 2.34
N PRO A 80 9.12 2.63 3.32
CA PRO A 80 9.44 4.04 3.10
C PRO A 80 10.88 4.29 2.62
N GLY A 81 11.84 3.54 3.16
CA GLY A 81 13.25 3.63 2.75
C GLY A 81 13.47 3.21 1.30
N GLU A 82 12.91 2.06 0.91
CA GLU A 82 13.02 1.56 -0.46
C GLU A 82 12.30 2.47 -1.46
N LEU A 83 11.09 2.94 -1.15
CA LEU A 83 10.35 3.85 -2.05
C LEU A 83 11.06 5.20 -2.24
N LEU A 84 11.64 5.75 -1.17
CA LEU A 84 12.43 6.98 -1.24
C LEU A 84 13.68 6.80 -2.10
N ASP A 85 14.36 5.66 -1.96
CA ASP A 85 15.55 5.33 -2.73
C ASP A 85 15.23 5.12 -4.22
N GLU A 86 14.22 4.30 -4.53
CA GLU A 86 13.73 4.10 -5.90
C GLU A 86 13.33 5.43 -6.56
N ARG A 87 12.62 6.30 -5.84
CA ARG A 87 12.23 7.62 -6.35
C ARG A 87 13.43 8.49 -6.70
N ARG A 88 14.47 8.48 -5.86
CA ARG A 88 15.71 9.25 -6.10
C ARG A 88 16.50 8.72 -7.28
N GLN A 89 16.53 7.40 -7.47
CA GLN A 89 17.32 6.77 -8.52
C GLN A 89 16.63 6.75 -9.88
N HIS A 90 15.29 6.63 -9.90
CA HIS A 90 14.53 6.31 -11.11
C HIS A 90 13.39 7.28 -11.42
N GLY A 91 13.07 8.22 -10.52
CA GLY A 91 11.96 9.18 -10.68
C GLY A 91 10.56 8.61 -10.43
N ALA A 92 10.38 7.30 -10.56
CA ALA A 92 9.19 6.56 -10.17
C ALA A 92 9.57 5.24 -9.51
N THR A 93 8.77 4.81 -8.54
CA THR A 93 8.94 3.54 -7.83
C THR A 93 8.36 2.38 -8.63
N ARG A 94 8.80 1.16 -8.33
CA ARG A 94 8.17 -0.05 -8.88
C ARG A 94 6.71 -0.16 -8.49
N MET A 95 6.37 0.31 -7.28
CA MET A 95 5.00 0.35 -6.79
C MET A 95 4.10 1.22 -7.65
N GLU A 96 4.60 2.36 -8.17
CA GLU A 96 3.86 3.25 -9.08
C GLU A 96 3.78 2.74 -10.52
N GLN A 97 4.62 1.78 -10.91
CA GLN A 97 4.58 1.16 -12.24
C GLN A 97 3.67 -0.07 -12.27
N ALA A 98 3.42 -0.67 -11.11
CA ALA A 98 2.51 -1.79 -10.93
C ALA A 98 1.00 -1.51 -11.19
N PRO A 99 0.44 -0.29 -11.01
CA PRO A 99 -1.01 -0.05 -11.15
C PRO A 99 -1.54 -0.29 -12.56
N ALA A 100 -0.69 -0.14 -13.59
CA ALA A 100 -1.04 -0.50 -14.97
C ALA A 100 -1.44 -1.99 -15.12
N GLN A 101 -1.11 -2.83 -14.15
CA GLN A 101 -1.45 -4.25 -14.09
C GLN A 101 -2.54 -4.57 -13.05
N SER A 102 -3.02 -3.57 -12.30
CA SER A 102 -4.08 -3.73 -11.29
C SER A 102 -5.46 -3.79 -11.97
N PRO A 103 -6.37 -4.70 -11.55
CA PRO A 103 -7.75 -4.73 -12.04
C PRO A 103 -8.54 -3.46 -11.71
N TRP A 104 -8.06 -2.62 -10.80
CA TRP A 104 -8.72 -1.37 -10.40
C TRP A 104 -8.31 -0.15 -11.22
N GLY A 105 -7.25 -0.26 -12.03
CA GLY A 105 -6.58 0.91 -12.60
C GLY A 105 -5.95 1.80 -11.53
N ASP A 106 -5.67 3.06 -11.91
CA ASP A 106 -5.09 4.10 -11.05
C ASP A 106 -6.17 4.89 -10.27
#